data_AF-A0A953U0E1-F1
#
_entry.id   AF-A0A953U0E1-F1
#
_cell.length_a   1.000
_cell.length_b   1.000
_cell.length_c   1.000
_cell.angle_alpha   90.00
_cell.angle_beta   90.00
_cell.angle_gamma   90.00
#
_symmetry.space_group_name_H-M   'P 1'
#
loop_
_entity.id
_entity.type
_entity.pdbx_description
1 polymer ?
#
loop_
_entity_poly.entity_id
_entity_poly.type
_entity_poly.pdbx_seq_one_letter_code
_entity_poly.pdbx_strand_id
1 'polypeptide(L)'
;MSSTVAEPVSAEAERSELRAVMESHIFARSPTLTHLLSYLCEKMFVGEAGQIKEYSIALEVFGRSASFDQDADSIVRVQANRLRKRLAEYYRGEGATHSLRITIPVGQYVPVFEKMLPSQPVELTQIAALEDAGRASRLRNRLLFVGIGALVLAGVVAFVARGKLPLQQSAAPVPQLQVAAESVGPPVGDEVRILAGSSRSYVDHAGKLWNADAYFSGGTPVRSSIQHIWRTQDPTIYRTSRQGDFSYSIPLKRGSYELHLHFAEMYYGPEDVGGGGEGSRLMNIGINDKPLLNDFDVLADSQGGRTADVKVFTDITPSQDGLLHLSCSSVKGGTAMLSAIEILPGTPGRIRPVRLLARDTPYYSNDSHWWSPDTYFQGGQLAFSEEPATGTDDPEFYETERWGHFSYSIPVAPGKYTVILHFIERHFHAADHAGSSRSAPDAGASSRVFSVFCNGRLVVRDLNILETIGGNRPLVRKITGIEPNSQGKLLLEFVPTSYYATVTAVEVIPQ
;
A
#
# COMPACT_ATOMS: atom_id res chain seq x y z
N MET A 1 17.90 -17.94 -26.97
CA MET A 1 16.64 -17.19 -26.86
C MET A 1 15.50 -18.15 -27.15
N SER A 2 14.86 -18.70 -26.12
CA SER A 2 13.55 -19.33 -26.26
C SER A 2 12.61 -18.56 -25.33
N SER A 3 11.70 -17.80 -25.94
CA SER A 3 10.58 -17.17 -25.24
C SER A 3 9.59 -18.26 -24.85
N THR A 4 9.37 -18.46 -23.56
CA THR A 4 8.30 -19.31 -23.05
C THR A 4 6.99 -18.53 -23.14
N VAL A 5 6.23 -18.76 -24.20
CA VAL A 5 4.84 -18.32 -24.30
C VAL A 5 4.01 -19.32 -23.46
N ALA A 6 3.34 -18.83 -22.41
CA ALA A 6 2.44 -19.65 -21.62
C ALA A 6 1.29 -20.16 -22.49
N GLU A 7 1.05 -21.47 -22.52
CA GLU A 7 -0.06 -22.06 -23.27
C GLU A 7 -1.41 -21.54 -22.73
N PRO A 8 -2.35 -21.14 -23.62
CA PRO A 8 -3.68 -20.72 -23.21
C PRO A 8 -4.39 -21.84 -22.44
N VAL A 9 -5.15 -21.47 -21.40
CA VAL A 9 -6.04 -22.39 -20.70
C VAL A 9 -7.19 -22.75 -21.65
N SER A 10 -7.60 -24.02 -21.69
CA SER A 10 -8.78 -24.40 -22.47
C SER A 10 -10.04 -23.91 -21.77
N ALA A 11 -10.98 -23.30 -22.51
CA ALA A 11 -12.25 -22.83 -21.97
C ALA A 11 -13.06 -23.93 -21.25
N GLU A 12 -12.88 -25.19 -21.66
CA GLU A 12 -13.49 -26.34 -20.98
C GLU A 12 -12.92 -26.55 -19.58
N ALA A 13 -11.61 -26.32 -19.40
CA ALA A 13 -10.94 -26.45 -18.11
C ALA A 13 -11.37 -25.32 -17.16
N GLU A 14 -11.55 -24.09 -17.67
CA GLU A 14 -12.08 -22.96 -16.89
C GLU A 14 -13.52 -23.22 -16.42
N ARG A 15 -14.38 -23.74 -17.30
CA ARG A 15 -15.77 -24.11 -16.94
C ARG A 15 -15.83 -25.27 -15.95
N SER A 16 -14.93 -26.25 -16.08
CA SER A 16 -14.82 -27.35 -15.12
C SER A 16 -14.38 -26.86 -13.75
N GLU A 17 -13.41 -25.93 -13.69
CA GLU A 17 -12.92 -25.37 -12.43
C GLU A 17 -14.03 -24.56 -11.73
N LEU A 18 -14.77 -23.74 -12.47
CA LEU A 18 -15.93 -23.02 -11.93
C LEU A 18 -16.95 -23.97 -11.32
N ARG A 19 -17.27 -25.07 -12.01
CA ARG A 19 -18.22 -26.08 -11.49
C ARG A 19 -17.74 -26.67 -10.17
N ALA A 20 -16.46 -27.05 -10.08
CA ALA A 20 -15.89 -27.61 -8.86
C ALA A 20 -15.94 -26.62 -7.69
N VAL A 21 -15.61 -25.34 -7.93
CA VAL A 21 -15.73 -24.29 -6.92
C VAL A 21 -17.18 -24.13 -6.45
N MET A 22 -18.15 -24.11 -7.36
CA MET A 22 -19.57 -23.95 -7.03
C MET A 22 -20.16 -25.14 -6.26
N GLU A 23 -19.66 -26.36 -6.50
CA GLU A 23 -20.07 -27.59 -5.82
C GLU A 23 -19.37 -27.80 -4.46
N SER A 24 -18.35 -26.99 -4.16
CA SER A 24 -17.61 -27.05 -2.89
C SER A 24 -18.50 -26.79 -1.68
N HIS A 25 -18.10 -27.35 -0.54
CA HIS A 25 -18.86 -27.18 0.69
C HIS A 25 -18.90 -25.72 1.17
N ILE A 26 -17.86 -24.94 0.84
CA ILE A 26 -17.76 -23.50 1.14
C ILE A 26 -18.82 -22.70 0.35
N PHE A 27 -18.97 -22.97 -0.95
CA PHE A 27 -19.87 -22.21 -1.83
C PHE A 27 -21.32 -22.73 -1.84
N ALA A 28 -21.53 -24.03 -1.62
CA ALA A 28 -22.87 -24.61 -1.49
C ALA A 28 -23.70 -23.95 -0.36
N ARG A 29 -23.01 -23.40 0.65
CA ARG A 29 -23.63 -22.71 1.79
C ARG A 29 -23.92 -21.22 1.56
N SER A 30 -23.53 -20.66 0.40
CA SER A 30 -23.71 -19.23 0.10
C SER A 30 -24.32 -18.99 -1.28
N PRO A 31 -25.66 -19.09 -1.42
CA PRO A 31 -26.36 -18.91 -2.70
C PRO A 31 -26.04 -17.59 -3.39
N THR A 32 -25.87 -16.50 -2.61
CA THR A 32 -25.54 -15.17 -3.13
C THR A 32 -24.14 -15.11 -3.75
N LEU A 33 -23.12 -15.66 -3.09
CA LEU A 33 -21.76 -15.65 -3.61
C LEU A 33 -21.61 -16.59 -4.81
N THR A 34 -22.32 -17.72 -4.80
CA THR A 34 -22.42 -18.65 -5.93
C THR A 34 -23.08 -17.99 -7.13
N HIS A 35 -24.16 -17.23 -6.94
CA HIS A 35 -24.81 -16.48 -8.00
C HIS A 35 -23.88 -15.39 -8.56
N LEU A 36 -23.19 -14.64 -7.69
CA LEU A 36 -22.22 -13.64 -8.12
C LEU A 36 -21.07 -14.26 -8.92
N LEU A 37 -20.41 -15.29 -8.41
CA LEU A 37 -19.30 -15.96 -9.09
C LEU A 37 -19.71 -16.50 -10.46
N SER A 38 -20.86 -17.16 -10.53
CA SER A 38 -21.42 -17.70 -11.77
C SER A 38 -21.67 -16.59 -12.78
N TYR A 39 -22.30 -15.49 -12.37
CA TYR A 39 -22.55 -14.33 -13.24
C TYR A 39 -21.24 -13.77 -13.82
N LEU A 40 -20.22 -13.55 -12.98
CA LEU A 40 -18.94 -12.97 -13.41
C LEU A 40 -18.22 -13.88 -14.41
N CYS A 41 -18.15 -15.17 -14.14
CA CYS A 41 -17.48 -16.13 -15.03
C CYS A 41 -18.25 -16.32 -16.34
N GLU A 42 -19.59 -16.40 -16.32
CA GLU A 42 -20.36 -16.55 -17.56
C GLU A 42 -20.23 -15.30 -18.46
N LYS A 43 -20.30 -14.09 -17.90
CA LYS A 43 -20.05 -12.84 -18.64
C LYS A 43 -18.65 -12.82 -19.27
N MET A 44 -17.64 -13.35 -18.57
CA MET A 44 -16.30 -13.51 -19.12
C MET A 44 -16.28 -14.53 -20.27
N PHE A 45 -16.90 -15.70 -20.11
CA PHE A 45 -16.91 -16.77 -21.12
C PHE A 45 -17.63 -16.39 -22.42
N VAL A 46 -18.64 -15.52 -22.36
CA VAL A 46 -19.32 -15.00 -23.55
C VAL A 46 -18.60 -13.81 -24.20
N GLY A 47 -17.43 -13.41 -23.69
CA GLY A 47 -16.63 -12.31 -24.22
C GLY A 47 -17.11 -10.92 -23.79
N GLU A 48 -18.00 -10.84 -22.81
CA GLU A 48 -18.59 -9.59 -22.30
C GLU A 48 -17.90 -9.08 -21.03
N ALA A 49 -16.64 -9.47 -20.78
CA ALA A 49 -15.89 -9.07 -19.58
C ALA A 49 -15.85 -7.55 -19.35
N GLY A 50 -15.82 -6.74 -20.43
CA GLY A 50 -15.86 -5.26 -20.33
C GLY A 50 -17.18 -4.67 -19.82
N GLN A 51 -18.25 -5.47 -19.75
CA GLN A 51 -19.55 -5.08 -19.19
C GLN A 51 -19.67 -5.40 -17.69
N ILE A 52 -18.69 -6.11 -17.12
CA ILE A 52 -18.66 -6.44 -15.70
C ILE A 52 -18.25 -5.18 -14.93
N LYS A 53 -19.25 -4.42 -14.46
CA LYS A 53 -19.09 -3.17 -13.71
C LYS A 53 -19.93 -3.25 -12.44
N GLU A 54 -19.60 -2.42 -11.45
CA GLU A 54 -20.34 -2.41 -10.18
C GLU A 54 -21.84 -2.19 -10.39
N TYR A 55 -22.20 -1.23 -11.26
CA TYR A 55 -23.59 -0.96 -11.64
C TYR A 55 -24.31 -2.20 -12.20
N SER A 56 -23.71 -2.88 -13.18
CA SER A 56 -24.36 -4.02 -13.84
C SER A 56 -24.54 -5.18 -12.87
N ILE A 57 -23.55 -5.44 -12.01
CA ILE A 57 -23.65 -6.45 -10.96
C ILE A 57 -24.78 -6.10 -9.96
N ALA A 58 -24.91 -4.84 -9.55
CA ALA A 58 -25.96 -4.41 -8.63
C ALA A 58 -27.37 -4.68 -9.18
N LEU A 59 -27.60 -4.35 -10.44
CA LEU A 59 -28.90 -4.56 -11.09
C LEU A 59 -29.14 -6.04 -11.39
N GLU A 60 -28.18 -6.69 -12.06
CA GLU A 60 -28.37 -8.01 -12.66
C GLU A 60 -28.21 -9.15 -11.65
N VAL A 61 -27.36 -9.00 -10.62
CA VAL A 61 -27.12 -10.03 -9.59
C VAL A 61 -27.90 -9.73 -8.31
N PHE A 62 -27.90 -8.47 -7.87
CA PHE A 62 -28.52 -8.08 -6.59
C PHE A 62 -29.92 -7.48 -6.73
N GLY A 63 -30.46 -7.38 -7.95
CA GLY A 63 -31.82 -6.91 -8.20
C GLY A 63 -32.06 -5.47 -7.78
N ARG A 64 -31.01 -4.63 -7.74
CA ARG A 64 -31.15 -3.20 -7.43
C ARG A 64 -31.83 -2.48 -8.58
N SER A 65 -32.54 -1.40 -8.27
CA SER A 65 -33.21 -0.57 -9.27
C SER A 65 -32.20 0.24 -10.10
N ALA A 66 -32.64 0.79 -11.23
CA ALA A 66 -31.83 1.69 -12.04
C ALA A 66 -31.43 3.00 -11.33
N SER A 67 -32.03 3.29 -10.17
CA SER A 67 -31.63 4.38 -9.27
C SER A 67 -30.52 3.97 -8.28
N PHE A 68 -29.87 2.82 -8.50
CA PHE A 68 -28.79 2.32 -7.66
C PHE A 68 -27.63 3.31 -7.64
N ASP A 69 -27.23 3.69 -6.43
CA ASP A 69 -26.10 4.55 -6.15
C ASP A 69 -24.96 3.70 -5.57
N GLN A 70 -23.87 3.60 -6.32
CA GLN A 70 -22.68 2.83 -5.94
C GLN A 70 -22.00 3.39 -4.69
N ASP A 71 -22.14 4.70 -4.43
CA ASP A 71 -21.51 5.35 -3.30
C ASP A 71 -22.25 5.05 -1.98
N ALA A 72 -23.59 5.01 -2.04
CA ALA A 72 -24.45 4.76 -0.88
C ALA A 72 -24.65 3.27 -0.56
N ASP A 73 -24.66 2.39 -1.59
CA ASP A 73 -24.94 0.97 -1.42
C ASP A 73 -23.72 0.12 -1.83
N SER A 74 -22.94 -0.27 -0.81
CA SER A 74 -21.72 -1.05 -0.96
C SER A 74 -21.98 -2.55 -1.22
N ILE A 75 -23.22 -2.99 -1.47
CA ILE A 75 -23.56 -4.42 -1.62
C ILE A 75 -22.64 -5.16 -2.59
N VAL A 76 -22.33 -4.59 -3.75
CA VAL A 76 -21.46 -5.24 -4.74
C VAL A 76 -20.03 -5.36 -4.22
N ARG A 77 -19.48 -4.29 -3.65
CA ARG A 77 -18.13 -4.26 -3.04
C ARG A 77 -18.02 -5.25 -1.90
N VAL A 78 -19.01 -5.29 -1.00
CA VAL A 78 -19.10 -6.24 0.12
C VAL A 78 -19.10 -7.68 -0.40
N GLN A 79 -19.96 -8.00 -1.37
CA GLN A 79 -20.11 -9.37 -1.86
C GLN A 79 -18.92 -9.81 -2.71
N ALA A 80 -18.30 -8.91 -3.48
CA ALA A 80 -17.06 -9.20 -4.19
C ALA A 80 -15.90 -9.48 -3.22
N ASN A 81 -15.78 -8.73 -2.12
CA ASN A 81 -14.78 -9.00 -1.09
C ASN A 81 -15.01 -10.34 -0.39
N ARG A 82 -16.27 -10.64 -0.02
CA ARG A 82 -16.64 -11.96 0.53
C ARG A 82 -16.35 -13.09 -0.46
N LEU A 83 -16.63 -12.87 -1.75
CA LEU A 83 -16.33 -13.83 -2.81
C LEU A 83 -14.83 -14.11 -2.90
N ARG A 84 -13.97 -13.08 -2.90
CA ARG A 84 -12.51 -13.23 -2.88
C ARG A 84 -12.03 -14.04 -1.67
N LYS A 85 -12.53 -13.72 -0.47
CA LYS A 85 -12.20 -14.47 0.76
C LYS A 85 -12.60 -15.94 0.65
N ARG A 86 -13.81 -16.23 0.17
CA ARG A 86 -14.29 -17.61 -0.02
C ARG A 86 -13.52 -18.38 -1.09
N LEU A 87 -13.13 -17.74 -2.18
CA LEU A 87 -12.23 -18.35 -3.18
C LEU A 87 -10.87 -18.68 -2.55
N ALA A 88 -10.29 -17.75 -1.78
CA ALA A 88 -9.02 -17.97 -1.09
C ALA A 88 -9.10 -19.12 -0.07
N GLU A 89 -10.20 -19.19 0.71
CA GLU A 89 -10.50 -20.29 1.64
C GLU A 89 -10.60 -21.63 0.90
N TYR A 90 -11.37 -21.69 -0.19
CA TYR A 90 -11.53 -22.89 -1.02
C TYR A 90 -10.17 -23.41 -1.54
N TYR A 91 -9.36 -22.53 -2.12
CA TYR A 91 -8.05 -22.93 -2.66
C TYR A 91 -6.95 -23.13 -1.62
N ARG A 92 -7.23 -22.88 -0.33
CA ARG A 92 -6.38 -23.29 0.80
C ARG A 92 -6.75 -24.69 1.29
N GLY A 93 -8.02 -25.09 1.12
CA GLY A 93 -8.56 -26.38 1.55
C GLY A 93 -8.92 -27.29 0.38
N GLU A 94 -10.22 -27.41 0.10
CA GLU A 94 -10.80 -28.35 -0.88
C GLU A 94 -10.14 -28.28 -2.27
N GLY A 95 -9.83 -27.08 -2.75
CA GLY A 95 -9.22 -26.83 -4.06
C GLY A 95 -7.69 -26.80 -4.07
N ALA A 96 -6.99 -27.14 -2.98
CA ALA A 96 -5.54 -26.95 -2.88
C ALA A 96 -4.72 -27.70 -3.95
N THR A 97 -5.23 -28.82 -4.46
CA THR A 97 -4.57 -29.65 -5.49
C THR A 97 -5.04 -29.34 -6.91
N HIS A 98 -5.89 -28.34 -7.09
CA HIS A 98 -6.41 -27.98 -8.41
C HIS A 98 -5.33 -27.34 -9.28
N SER A 99 -5.27 -27.73 -10.55
CA SER A 99 -4.30 -27.20 -11.53
C SER A 99 -4.70 -25.83 -12.09
N LEU A 100 -5.90 -25.35 -11.77
CA LEU A 100 -6.41 -24.03 -12.09
C LEU A 100 -6.95 -23.35 -10.83
N ARG A 101 -6.71 -22.06 -10.72
CA ARG A 101 -7.25 -21.22 -9.65
C ARG A 101 -8.03 -20.06 -10.23
N ILE A 102 -9.24 -19.84 -9.72
CA ILE A 102 -10.02 -18.63 -9.99
C ILE A 102 -9.61 -17.55 -9.00
N THR A 103 -9.11 -16.42 -9.50
CA THR A 103 -8.85 -15.21 -8.73
C THR A 103 -9.71 -14.05 -9.24
N ILE A 104 -10.06 -13.12 -8.36
CA ILE A 104 -10.71 -11.87 -8.77
C ILE A 104 -9.84 -10.73 -8.23
N PRO A 105 -9.10 -10.02 -9.10
CA PRO A 105 -8.18 -8.98 -8.65
C PRO A 105 -8.86 -7.92 -7.78
N VAL A 106 -8.12 -7.40 -6.82
CA VAL A 106 -8.59 -6.32 -5.95
C VAL A 106 -8.94 -5.09 -6.80
N GLY A 107 -10.08 -4.46 -6.53
CA GLY A 107 -10.56 -3.31 -7.30
C GLY A 107 -11.12 -3.65 -8.69
N GLN A 108 -11.13 -4.93 -9.09
CA GLN A 108 -11.72 -5.39 -10.34
C GLN A 108 -12.80 -6.44 -10.08
N TYR A 109 -13.71 -6.61 -11.03
CA TYR A 109 -14.77 -7.61 -10.94
C TYR A 109 -14.61 -8.76 -11.94
N VAL A 110 -13.66 -8.64 -12.88
CA VAL A 110 -13.42 -9.67 -13.90
C VAL A 110 -12.60 -10.81 -13.28
N PRO A 111 -13.08 -12.06 -13.32
CA PRO A 111 -12.31 -13.22 -12.87
C PRO A 111 -11.11 -13.51 -13.76
N VAL A 112 -10.06 -14.09 -13.19
CA VAL A 112 -8.85 -14.55 -13.88
C VAL A 112 -8.62 -16.02 -13.52
N PHE A 113 -8.27 -16.83 -14.53
CA PHE A 113 -7.94 -18.24 -14.37
C PHE A 113 -6.43 -18.44 -14.48
N GLU A 114 -5.82 -18.89 -13.39
CA GLU A 114 -4.37 -19.06 -13.28
C GLU A 114 -4.01 -20.56 -13.27
N LYS A 115 -3.09 -20.98 -14.16
CA LYS A 115 -2.52 -22.35 -14.14
C LYS A 115 -1.57 -22.48 -12.96
N MET A 116 -1.85 -23.41 -12.05
CA MET A 116 -0.98 -23.80 -10.96
C MET A 116 -0.03 -24.89 -11.47
N LEU A 117 1.26 -24.59 -11.56
CA LEU A 117 2.27 -25.62 -11.76
C LEU A 117 2.34 -26.48 -10.50
N PRO A 118 2.33 -27.82 -10.60
CA PRO A 118 2.49 -28.66 -9.42
C PRO A 118 3.82 -28.32 -8.76
N SER A 119 3.77 -27.95 -7.48
CA SER A 119 4.94 -27.80 -6.63
C SER A 119 5.68 -29.14 -6.61
N GLN A 120 6.77 -29.25 -7.37
CA GLN A 120 7.68 -30.37 -7.21
C GLN A 120 8.22 -30.33 -5.77
N PRO A 121 8.21 -31.45 -5.03
CA PRO A 121 8.94 -31.53 -3.79
C PRO A 121 10.41 -31.21 -4.10
N VAL A 122 10.93 -30.14 -3.55
CA VAL A 122 12.37 -29.85 -3.62
C VAL A 122 13.04 -30.92 -2.77
N GLU A 123 13.50 -32.01 -3.39
CA GLU A 123 14.44 -32.92 -2.76
C GLU A 123 15.71 -32.13 -2.40
N LEU A 124 15.91 -31.93 -1.09
CA LEU A 124 17.05 -31.26 -0.45
C LEU A 124 18.43 -31.86 -0.80
N THR A 125 18.49 -32.85 -1.68
CA THR A 125 19.70 -33.62 -2.03
C THR A 125 20.55 -32.95 -3.11
N GLN A 126 20.00 -32.04 -3.93
CA GLN A 126 20.75 -31.41 -5.05
C GLN A 126 21.50 -30.12 -4.69
N ILE A 127 21.18 -29.45 -3.58
CA ILE A 127 21.88 -28.22 -3.16
C ILE A 127 23.30 -28.56 -2.61
N ALA A 128 23.45 -29.69 -1.93
CA ALA A 128 24.74 -30.10 -1.37
C ALA A 128 25.79 -30.49 -2.43
N ALA A 129 25.37 -31.05 -3.58
CA ALA A 129 26.31 -31.50 -4.62
C ALA A 129 26.91 -30.34 -5.45
N LEU A 130 26.24 -29.18 -5.51
CA LEU A 130 26.73 -28.00 -6.23
C LEU A 130 27.73 -27.17 -5.41
N GLU A 131 27.72 -27.30 -4.08
CA GLU A 131 28.66 -26.60 -3.19
C GLU A 131 30.07 -27.23 -3.20
N ASP A 132 30.17 -28.55 -3.36
CA ASP A 132 31.47 -29.25 -3.38
C ASP A 132 32.21 -29.10 -4.72
N ALA A 133 31.51 -29.01 -5.85
CA ALA A 133 32.14 -28.75 -7.15
C ALA A 133 32.69 -27.31 -7.28
N GLY A 134 32.11 -26.36 -6.53
CA GLY A 134 32.48 -24.93 -6.57
C GLY A 134 33.71 -24.54 -5.73
N ARG A 135 34.22 -25.44 -4.89
CA ARG A 135 35.42 -25.21 -4.06
C ARG A 135 36.73 -25.59 -4.76
N ALA A 136 36.70 -26.50 -5.75
CA ALA A 136 37.91 -26.95 -6.43
C ALA A 136 38.38 -26.08 -7.61
N SER A 137 37.59 -25.11 -8.10
CA SER A 137 37.95 -24.29 -9.27
C SER A 137 38.46 -22.88 -8.97
N ARG A 138 38.55 -22.47 -7.69
CA ARG A 138 38.92 -21.10 -7.28
C ARG A 138 40.42 -20.82 -7.18
N LEU A 139 41.30 -21.73 -7.61
CA LEU A 139 42.75 -21.50 -7.63
C LEU A 139 43.38 -21.38 -9.03
N ARG A 140 42.60 -21.43 -10.12
CA ARG A 140 43.15 -21.44 -11.48
C ARG A 140 42.36 -20.56 -12.43
N ASN A 141 42.36 -19.24 -12.21
CA ASN A 141 42.00 -18.23 -13.23
C ASN A 141 42.42 -16.81 -12.79
N ARG A 142 43.72 -16.65 -12.50
CA ARG A 142 44.36 -15.34 -12.26
C ARG A 142 45.21 -14.83 -13.43
N LEU A 143 45.12 -15.45 -14.61
CA LEU A 143 45.82 -15.02 -15.81
C LEU A 143 44.89 -15.21 -17.00
N LEU A 144 44.41 -14.09 -17.59
CA LEU A 144 43.97 -13.87 -18.98
C LEU A 144 42.92 -12.75 -19.03
N PHE A 145 43.36 -11.49 -18.93
CA PHE A 145 42.61 -10.32 -19.40
C PHE A 145 43.55 -9.43 -20.22
N VAL A 146 43.68 -9.75 -21.51
CA VAL A 146 44.06 -8.80 -22.57
C VAL A 146 43.28 -9.18 -23.82
N GLY A 147 42.51 -8.23 -24.35
CA GLY A 147 41.93 -8.31 -25.70
C GLY A 147 40.44 -8.62 -25.74
N ILE A 148 39.63 -7.57 -25.94
CA ILE A 148 38.55 -7.43 -26.96
C ILE A 148 37.82 -6.12 -26.59
N GLY A 149 38.46 -5.00 -26.90
CA GLY A 149 37.91 -3.64 -26.81
C GLY A 149 37.66 -3.00 -28.18
N ALA A 150 37.54 -3.81 -29.25
CA ALA A 150 37.65 -3.31 -30.63
C ALA A 150 36.47 -3.66 -31.57
N LEU A 151 35.33 -4.18 -31.08
CA LEU A 151 34.24 -4.64 -31.96
C LEU A 151 32.82 -4.19 -31.57
N VAL A 152 32.67 -3.01 -30.96
CA VAL A 152 31.33 -2.39 -30.77
C VAL A 152 31.24 -0.97 -31.36
N LEU A 153 32.34 -0.41 -31.86
CA LEU A 153 32.36 0.94 -32.45
C LEU A 153 31.97 1.00 -33.95
N ALA A 154 31.63 -0.12 -34.59
CA ALA A 154 31.32 -0.16 -36.03
C ALA A 154 29.82 -0.26 -36.39
N GLY A 155 28.92 -0.39 -35.40
CA GLY A 155 27.48 -0.60 -35.66
C GLY A 155 26.61 0.66 -35.71
N VAL A 156 27.14 1.83 -35.31
CA VAL A 156 26.33 3.03 -35.01
C VAL A 156 26.27 4.03 -36.18
N VAL A 157 26.93 3.77 -37.32
CA VAL A 157 27.01 4.74 -38.45
C VAL A 157 26.09 4.41 -39.64
N ALA A 158 25.29 3.34 -39.60
CA ALA A 158 24.54 2.88 -40.79
C ALA A 158 22.99 3.01 -40.72
N PHE A 159 22.41 3.81 -39.82
CA PHE A 159 20.94 4.01 -39.80
C PHE A 159 20.49 5.47 -39.61
N VAL A 160 21.25 6.40 -40.21
CA VAL A 160 20.75 7.76 -40.50
C VAL A 160 20.82 7.96 -42.01
N ALA A 161 19.82 7.44 -42.72
CA ALA A 161 19.36 7.94 -44.02
C ALA A 161 18.26 7.03 -44.57
N ARG A 162 16.98 7.43 -44.39
CA ARG A 162 15.92 7.49 -45.42
C ARG A 162 14.52 7.44 -44.80
N GLY A 163 13.67 8.37 -45.26
CA GLY A 163 12.22 8.15 -45.31
C GLY A 163 11.38 9.04 -44.40
N LYS A 164 11.05 10.25 -44.86
CA LYS A 164 9.88 11.01 -44.40
C LYS A 164 8.61 10.38 -44.98
N LEU A 165 7.56 10.19 -44.17
CA LEU A 165 6.16 10.11 -44.58
C LEU A 165 5.28 10.58 -43.40
N PRO A 166 4.22 11.40 -43.63
CA PRO A 166 3.40 11.95 -42.56
C PRO A 166 2.28 10.97 -42.18
N LEU A 167 2.10 10.72 -40.87
CA LEU A 167 0.91 10.07 -40.35
C LEU A 167 -0.08 11.14 -39.89
N GLN A 168 -1.18 11.23 -40.61
CA GLN A 168 -2.34 12.03 -40.29
C GLN A 168 -3.26 11.20 -39.40
N GLN A 169 -3.31 11.51 -38.10
CA GLN A 169 -4.33 10.97 -37.19
C GLN A 169 -5.51 11.96 -37.13
N SER A 170 -6.62 11.55 -37.74
CA SER A 170 -7.93 12.18 -37.55
C SER A 170 -8.60 11.51 -36.35
N ALA A 171 -8.86 12.28 -35.29
CA ALA A 171 -9.68 11.84 -34.15
C ALA A 171 -11.07 12.50 -34.26
N ALA A 172 -12.12 11.69 -34.29
CA ALA A 172 -13.50 12.17 -34.15
C ALA A 172 -13.86 12.36 -32.65
N PRO A 173 -14.71 13.33 -32.29
CA PRO A 173 -15.04 13.60 -30.89
C PRO A 173 -16.16 12.67 -30.39
N VAL A 174 -15.99 12.10 -29.20
CA VAL A 174 -17.06 11.41 -28.45
C VAL A 174 -17.61 12.37 -27.38
N PRO A 175 -18.94 12.52 -27.21
CA PRO A 175 -19.49 13.48 -26.26
C PRO A 175 -19.29 13.02 -24.82
N GLN A 176 -18.75 13.89 -23.97
CA GLN A 176 -18.70 13.69 -22.51
C GLN A 176 -19.99 14.22 -21.87
N LEU A 177 -20.74 13.33 -21.21
CA LEU A 177 -21.75 13.71 -20.22
C LEU A 177 -21.09 13.81 -18.85
N GLN A 178 -21.05 15.01 -18.29
CA GLN A 178 -20.62 15.30 -16.93
C GLN A 178 -21.80 15.13 -15.97
N VAL A 179 -21.63 14.28 -14.95
CA VAL A 179 -22.34 14.38 -13.68
C VAL A 179 -21.33 14.12 -12.57
N ALA A 180 -21.21 15.07 -11.65
CA ALA A 180 -20.36 14.99 -10.48
C ALA A 180 -21.07 14.17 -9.38
N ALA A 181 -20.34 13.26 -8.74
CA ALA A 181 -20.77 12.51 -7.55
C ALA A 181 -19.59 12.40 -6.57
N GLU A 182 -19.85 12.67 -5.29
CA GLU A 182 -18.88 12.59 -4.19
C GLU A 182 -18.77 11.14 -3.71
N SER A 183 -17.62 10.50 -3.91
CA SER A 183 -17.38 9.09 -3.61
C SER A 183 -16.86 8.84 -2.18
N VAL A 184 -17.49 7.93 -1.44
CA VAL A 184 -16.93 7.37 -0.20
C VAL A 184 -15.98 6.20 -0.57
N GLY A 185 -14.77 6.60 -0.94
CA GLY A 185 -13.64 5.76 -1.40
C GLY A 185 -12.72 6.58 -2.32
N PRO A 186 -11.42 6.26 -2.44
CA PRO A 186 -10.56 6.87 -3.45
C PRO A 186 -11.19 6.68 -4.84
N PRO A 187 -11.50 7.74 -5.61
CA PRO A 187 -11.95 7.61 -6.99
C PRO A 187 -10.79 7.05 -7.80
N VAL A 188 -10.92 5.80 -8.25
CA VAL A 188 -9.98 5.20 -9.19
C VAL A 188 -10.19 5.90 -10.54
N GLY A 189 -9.29 6.81 -10.89
CA GLY A 189 -9.27 7.48 -12.20
C GLY A 189 -8.83 8.94 -12.20
N ASP A 190 -8.81 9.63 -11.05
CA ASP A 190 -8.46 11.06 -10.94
C ASP A 190 -7.33 11.34 -9.94
N GLU A 191 -6.64 10.31 -9.47
CA GLU A 191 -5.49 10.42 -8.57
C GLU A 191 -4.19 10.53 -9.35
N VAL A 192 -3.30 11.41 -8.88
CA VAL A 192 -1.99 11.61 -9.49
C VAL A 192 -0.92 11.22 -8.50
N ARG A 193 -0.02 10.32 -8.92
CA ARG A 193 1.16 9.89 -8.14
C ARG A 193 2.39 9.99 -9.01
N ILE A 194 3.37 10.77 -8.56
CA ILE A 194 4.60 11.08 -9.31
C ILE A 194 5.80 10.80 -8.42
N LEU A 195 6.76 10.03 -8.93
CA LEU A 195 8.05 9.78 -8.29
C LEU A 195 9.07 10.80 -8.77
N ALA A 196 9.32 11.83 -7.98
CA ALA A 196 10.25 12.88 -8.33
C ALA A 196 11.67 12.32 -8.49
N GLY A 197 12.32 12.69 -9.59
CA GLY A 197 13.65 12.20 -9.99
C GLY A 197 13.70 10.76 -10.53
N SER A 198 12.58 10.01 -10.55
CA SER A 198 12.56 8.64 -11.08
C SER A 198 12.28 8.61 -12.58
N SER A 199 12.97 7.74 -13.30
CA SER A 199 12.66 7.41 -14.70
C SER A 199 11.76 6.17 -14.87
N ARG A 200 11.29 5.58 -13.77
CA ARG A 200 10.50 4.35 -13.76
C ARG A 200 9.29 4.50 -12.85
N SER A 201 8.18 3.92 -13.29
CA SER A 201 7.01 3.73 -12.43
C SER A 201 7.23 2.60 -11.42
N TYR A 202 6.46 2.61 -10.34
CA TYR A 202 6.52 1.65 -9.25
C TYR A 202 5.10 1.35 -8.75
N VAL A 203 4.84 0.11 -8.35
CA VAL A 203 3.61 -0.25 -7.63
C VAL A 203 4.00 -0.50 -6.19
N ASP A 204 3.36 0.22 -5.27
CA ASP A 204 3.65 0.12 -3.84
C ASP A 204 2.97 -1.09 -3.19
N HIS A 205 3.28 -1.33 -1.91
CA HIS A 205 2.67 -2.41 -1.15
C HIS A 205 1.15 -2.26 -1.03
N ALA A 206 0.62 -1.04 -1.14
CA ALA A 206 -0.81 -0.76 -1.14
C ALA A 206 -1.49 -1.06 -2.50
N GLY A 207 -0.73 -1.47 -3.51
CA GLY A 207 -1.21 -1.73 -4.87
C GLY A 207 -1.42 -0.47 -5.71
N LYS A 208 -0.94 0.69 -5.26
CA LYS A 208 -1.06 1.97 -5.96
C LYS A 208 0.08 2.14 -6.96
N LEU A 209 -0.28 2.55 -8.18
CA LEU A 209 0.69 2.89 -9.22
C LEU A 209 1.23 4.31 -9.02
N TRP A 210 2.54 4.41 -8.88
CA TRP A 210 3.31 5.65 -8.89
C TRP A 210 4.00 5.81 -10.25
N ASN A 211 3.72 6.92 -10.94
CA ASN A 211 4.31 7.17 -12.25
C ASN A 211 5.74 7.71 -12.13
N ALA A 212 6.55 7.49 -13.17
CA ALA A 212 7.82 8.16 -13.34
C ALA A 212 7.66 9.69 -13.32
N ASP A 213 8.76 10.38 -13.05
CA ASP A 213 8.79 11.84 -12.95
C ASP A 213 8.30 12.52 -14.24
N ALA A 214 7.39 13.47 -14.11
CA ALA A 214 6.76 14.17 -15.23
C ALA A 214 6.29 15.56 -14.81
N TYR A 215 5.96 16.41 -15.78
CA TYR A 215 5.42 17.77 -15.58
C TYR A 215 6.35 18.77 -14.90
N PHE A 216 7.63 18.45 -14.77
CA PHE A 216 8.61 19.31 -14.10
C PHE A 216 9.33 20.26 -15.05
N SER A 217 9.85 21.35 -14.48
CA SER A 217 10.86 22.22 -15.09
C SER A 217 11.96 22.51 -14.07
N GLY A 218 13.23 22.51 -14.49
CA GLY A 218 14.37 22.70 -13.59
C GLY A 218 14.68 21.49 -12.70
N GLY A 219 15.65 21.68 -11.81
CA GLY A 219 16.18 20.65 -10.92
C GLY A 219 16.88 19.47 -11.61
N THR A 220 17.52 18.64 -10.82
CA THR A 220 18.23 17.43 -11.25
C THR A 220 17.70 16.20 -10.52
N PRO A 221 17.59 15.04 -11.20
CA PRO A 221 17.24 13.79 -10.54
C PRO A 221 18.43 13.29 -9.72
N VAL A 222 18.20 13.01 -8.44
CA VAL A 222 19.20 12.47 -7.51
C VAL A 222 18.70 11.15 -6.96
N ARG A 223 19.55 10.12 -7.03
CA ARG A 223 19.27 8.78 -6.51
C ARG A 223 20.19 8.45 -5.34
N SER A 224 19.63 7.95 -4.26
CA SER A 224 20.40 7.48 -3.11
C SER A 224 20.74 5.99 -3.19
N SER A 225 21.88 5.62 -2.60
CA SER A 225 22.33 4.24 -2.41
C SER A 225 21.76 3.59 -1.15
N ILE A 226 21.17 4.37 -0.23
CA ILE A 226 20.57 3.86 1.01
C ILE A 226 19.33 3.03 0.67
N GLN A 227 19.27 1.83 1.25
CA GLN A 227 18.18 0.87 0.99
C GLN A 227 17.10 0.92 2.07
N HIS A 228 17.50 1.08 3.33
CA HIS A 228 16.59 1.10 4.46
C HIS A 228 16.17 2.54 4.77
N ILE A 229 14.86 2.76 4.84
CA ILE A 229 14.24 4.04 5.15
C ILE A 229 13.17 3.75 6.21
N TRP A 230 13.25 4.44 7.34
CA TRP A 230 12.31 4.30 8.44
C TRP A 230 10.91 4.81 8.05
N ARG A 231 9.87 4.34 8.75
CA ARG A 231 8.47 4.80 8.62
C ARG A 231 7.81 4.52 7.26
N THR A 232 8.38 3.62 6.46
CA THR A 232 7.80 3.18 5.19
C THR A 232 8.06 1.70 4.94
N GLN A 233 7.11 1.03 4.29
CA GLN A 233 7.34 -0.28 3.65
C GLN A 233 7.84 -0.14 2.20
N ASP A 234 7.75 1.06 1.64
CA ASP A 234 8.04 1.38 0.25
C ASP A 234 9.26 2.30 0.13
N PRO A 235 10.48 1.84 0.45
CA PRO A 235 11.66 2.70 0.35
C PRO A 235 11.90 3.19 -1.08
N THR A 236 11.42 2.47 -2.10
CA THR A 236 11.54 2.86 -3.52
C THR A 236 10.98 4.26 -3.78
N ILE A 237 9.89 4.66 -3.12
CA ILE A 237 9.27 5.99 -3.28
C ILE A 237 10.25 7.11 -2.89
N TYR A 238 11.09 6.83 -1.89
CA TYR A 238 11.94 7.84 -1.25
C TYR A 238 13.39 7.82 -1.75
N ARG A 239 13.79 6.78 -2.50
CA ARG A 239 15.17 6.57 -2.97
C ARG A 239 15.58 7.43 -4.16
N THR A 240 14.63 8.12 -4.77
CA THR A 240 14.87 9.15 -5.78
C THR A 240 14.24 10.46 -5.32
N SER A 241 14.87 11.57 -5.70
CA SER A 241 14.32 12.90 -5.49
C SER A 241 14.68 13.80 -6.66
N ARG A 242 13.87 14.81 -6.92
CA ARG A 242 14.27 15.96 -7.73
C ARG A 242 14.87 17.01 -6.80
N GLN A 243 16.05 17.52 -7.15
CA GLN A 243 16.79 18.47 -6.31
C GLN A 243 17.19 19.74 -7.05
N GLY A 244 17.35 20.85 -6.33
CA GLY A 244 17.66 22.17 -6.87
C GLY A 244 16.41 23.04 -6.95
N ASP A 245 16.47 24.13 -7.73
CA ASP A 245 15.29 24.94 -7.99
C ASP A 245 14.49 24.31 -9.13
N PHE A 246 13.23 23.97 -8.87
CA PHE A 246 12.35 23.34 -9.84
C PHE A 246 10.88 23.66 -9.58
N SER A 247 10.05 23.36 -10.57
CA SER A 247 8.60 23.47 -10.47
C SER A 247 7.91 22.28 -11.12
N TYR A 248 6.67 22.01 -10.74
CA TYR A 248 5.75 21.10 -11.41
C TYR A 248 4.51 21.86 -11.89
N SER A 249 4.04 21.57 -13.10
CA SER A 249 2.78 22.09 -13.65
C SER A 249 1.87 20.92 -14.04
N ILE A 250 1.11 20.43 -13.07
CA ILE A 250 0.39 19.17 -13.15
C ILE A 250 -1.03 19.42 -13.65
N PRO A 251 -1.47 18.84 -14.78
CA PRO A 251 -2.84 19.02 -15.25
C PRO A 251 -3.82 18.32 -14.32
N LEU A 252 -4.82 19.07 -13.83
CA LEU A 252 -5.89 18.53 -13.00
C LEU A 252 -7.26 19.01 -13.53
N LYS A 253 -8.28 18.19 -13.33
CA LYS A 253 -9.66 18.65 -13.52
C LYS A 253 -9.99 19.70 -12.45
N ARG A 254 -10.98 20.55 -12.72
CA ARG A 254 -11.51 21.46 -11.70
C ARG A 254 -12.09 20.63 -10.56
N GLY A 255 -11.66 20.94 -9.33
CA GLY A 255 -12.07 20.22 -8.13
C GLY A 255 -11.21 20.65 -6.94
N SER A 256 -11.60 20.20 -5.75
CA SER A 256 -10.80 20.29 -4.54
C SER A 256 -10.02 18.99 -4.36
N TYR A 257 -8.77 19.09 -3.92
CA TYR A 257 -7.83 18.01 -3.79
C TYR A 257 -7.14 18.04 -2.43
N GLU A 258 -6.72 16.85 -2.01
CA GLU A 258 -5.78 16.61 -0.94
C GLU A 258 -4.40 16.39 -1.57
N LEU A 259 -3.38 17.11 -1.11
CA LEU A 259 -2.01 17.06 -1.61
C LEU A 259 -1.10 16.47 -0.54
N HIS A 260 -0.34 15.45 -0.93
CA HIS A 260 0.69 14.80 -0.13
C HIS A 260 2.05 15.05 -0.79
N LEU A 261 2.95 15.68 -0.06
CA LEU A 261 4.34 15.89 -0.47
C LEU A 261 5.24 14.96 0.34
N HIS A 262 5.98 14.10 -0.36
CA HIS A 262 6.82 13.07 0.25
C HIS A 262 8.29 13.48 0.23
N PHE A 263 8.96 13.28 1.36
CA PHE A 263 10.36 13.60 1.57
C PHE A 263 11.07 12.46 2.29
N ALA A 264 12.38 12.36 2.05
CA ALA A 264 13.29 11.65 2.95
C ALA A 264 14.67 12.28 2.81
N GLU A 265 15.22 12.81 3.89
CA GLU A 265 16.62 13.23 3.87
C GLU A 265 17.52 11.99 3.86
N MET A 266 18.37 11.89 2.85
CA MET A 266 19.23 10.73 2.60
C MET A 266 20.70 11.10 2.45
N TYR A 267 21.01 12.40 2.50
CA TYR A 267 22.37 12.90 2.31
C TYR A 267 22.91 13.56 3.58
N TYR A 268 22.10 14.39 4.24
CA TYR A 268 22.47 15.04 5.49
C TYR A 268 22.00 14.25 6.71
N GLY A 269 22.81 14.24 7.75
CA GLY A 269 22.55 13.51 8.98
C GLY A 269 23.85 13.09 9.68
N PRO A 270 23.81 12.82 10.98
CA PRO A 270 25.00 12.48 11.77
C PRO A 270 25.70 11.20 11.29
N GLU A 271 24.97 10.29 10.63
CA GLU A 271 25.49 9.02 10.09
C GLU A 271 25.51 8.98 8.56
N ASP A 272 25.23 10.10 7.89
CA ASP A 272 25.09 10.18 6.44
C ASP A 272 26.30 10.82 5.77
N VAL A 273 26.44 10.57 4.46
CA VAL A 273 27.64 10.90 3.67
C VAL A 273 27.93 12.40 3.66
N GLY A 274 26.89 13.24 3.69
CA GLY A 274 27.02 14.69 3.71
C GLY A 274 27.37 15.27 5.08
N GLY A 275 27.27 14.48 6.16
CA GLY A 275 27.32 14.98 7.52
C GLY A 275 26.21 15.99 7.81
N GLY A 276 26.44 16.91 8.75
CA GLY A 276 25.48 17.95 9.11
C GLY A 276 24.32 17.44 9.98
N GLY A 277 23.22 18.18 9.94
CA GLY A 277 22.01 17.93 10.73
C GLY A 277 20.89 18.90 10.37
N GLU A 278 19.98 19.13 11.31
CA GLU A 278 18.95 20.17 11.18
C GLU A 278 19.58 21.51 10.72
N GLY A 279 18.90 22.21 9.82
CA GLY A 279 19.34 23.43 9.16
C GLY A 279 20.26 23.21 7.96
N SER A 280 20.71 21.98 7.69
CA SER A 280 21.61 21.71 6.55
C SER A 280 20.91 21.76 5.20
N ARG A 281 19.59 21.58 5.17
CA ARG A 281 18.76 21.72 3.97
C ARG A 281 17.46 22.40 4.31
N LEU A 282 17.37 23.68 3.93
CA LEU A 282 16.15 24.49 4.02
C LEU A 282 15.60 24.74 2.62
N MET A 283 14.28 24.69 2.47
CA MET A 283 13.61 24.94 1.20
C MET A 283 12.28 25.67 1.38
N ASN A 284 11.89 26.43 0.37
CA ASN A 284 10.53 26.95 0.26
C ASN A 284 9.75 26.13 -0.76
N ILE A 285 8.49 25.85 -0.44
CA ILE A 285 7.55 25.24 -1.38
C ILE A 285 6.38 26.20 -1.54
N GLY A 286 6.03 26.53 -2.78
CA GLY A 286 4.88 27.35 -3.13
C GLY A 286 3.87 26.59 -3.98
N ILE A 287 2.60 26.95 -3.87
CA ILE A 287 1.49 26.40 -4.64
C ILE A 287 0.66 27.51 -5.27
N ASN A 288 0.45 27.47 -6.59
CA ASN A 288 -0.24 28.51 -7.36
C ASN A 288 0.19 29.94 -6.96
N ASP A 289 1.50 30.17 -6.98
CA ASP A 289 2.18 31.43 -6.60
C ASP A 289 2.01 31.88 -5.14
N LYS A 290 1.45 31.04 -4.27
CA LYS A 290 1.34 31.29 -2.83
C LYS A 290 2.35 30.44 -2.05
N PRO A 291 2.93 30.95 -0.95
CA PRO A 291 3.77 30.12 -0.10
C PRO A 291 2.95 28.99 0.54
N LEU A 292 3.48 27.77 0.49
CA LEU A 292 2.90 26.57 1.11
C LEU A 292 3.71 26.12 2.32
N LEU A 293 5.04 26.02 2.16
CA LEU A 293 6.00 25.77 3.23
C LEU A 293 7.15 26.77 3.12
N ASN A 294 7.57 27.35 4.24
CA ASN A 294 8.69 28.29 4.29
C ASN A 294 9.80 27.72 5.18
N ASP A 295 11.04 27.87 4.75
CA ASP A 295 12.25 27.39 5.46
C ASP A 295 12.10 25.94 5.95
N PHE A 296 11.48 25.09 5.12
CA PHE A 296 11.16 23.72 5.46
C PHE A 296 12.43 22.87 5.56
N ASP A 297 12.60 22.27 6.73
CA ASP A 297 13.67 21.35 7.05
C ASP A 297 13.12 19.93 7.20
N VAL A 298 13.47 19.07 6.23
CA VAL A 298 13.05 17.67 6.22
C VAL A 298 13.59 16.92 7.43
N LEU A 299 14.84 17.17 7.87
CA LEU A 299 15.45 16.45 8.99
C LEU A 299 14.74 16.77 10.31
N ALA A 300 14.44 18.04 10.52
CA ALA A 300 13.73 18.48 11.72
C ALA A 300 12.28 17.96 11.74
N ASP A 301 11.58 17.97 10.59
CA ASP A 301 10.20 17.50 10.50
C ASP A 301 10.12 15.96 10.65
N SER A 302 11.02 15.21 10.01
CA SER A 302 11.06 13.74 10.08
C SER A 302 11.54 13.19 11.42
N GLN A 303 12.23 14.00 12.23
CA GLN A 303 12.94 13.61 13.47
C GLN A 303 14.12 12.67 13.21
N GLY A 304 14.79 12.83 12.07
CA GLY A 304 16.03 12.11 11.74
C GLY A 304 16.23 11.82 10.26
N GLY A 305 17.49 11.56 9.90
CA GLY A 305 17.85 11.11 8.55
C GLY A 305 17.25 9.74 8.22
N ARG A 306 17.22 9.38 6.93
CA ARG A 306 16.72 8.09 6.42
C ARG A 306 15.31 7.76 6.90
N THR A 307 14.47 8.76 7.08
CA THR A 307 13.11 8.61 7.60
C THR A 307 12.13 9.18 6.59
N ALA A 308 11.15 8.38 6.19
CA ALA A 308 10.07 8.83 5.32
C ALA A 308 9.23 9.88 6.04
N ASP A 309 8.98 10.98 5.35
CA ASP A 309 8.19 12.09 5.84
C ASP A 309 7.16 12.54 4.80
N VAL A 310 6.00 12.98 5.28
CA VAL A 310 4.88 13.38 4.42
C VAL A 310 4.20 14.62 4.99
N LYS A 311 3.98 15.62 4.14
CA LYS A 311 3.17 16.80 4.45
C LYS A 311 1.84 16.72 3.72
N VAL A 312 0.74 16.87 4.46
CA VAL A 312 -0.62 16.73 3.95
C VAL A 312 -1.33 18.08 3.98
N PHE A 313 -1.96 18.45 2.86
CA PHE A 313 -2.70 19.69 2.69
C PHE A 313 -4.08 19.41 2.09
N THR A 314 -5.10 20.09 2.60
CA THR A 314 -6.47 20.03 2.05
C THR A 314 -6.77 21.27 1.20
N ASP A 315 -7.91 21.23 0.51
CA ASP A 315 -8.46 22.38 -0.23
C ASP A 315 -7.56 22.91 -1.34
N ILE A 316 -6.78 22.01 -1.93
CA ILE A 316 -5.92 22.33 -3.08
C ILE A 316 -6.77 22.35 -4.34
N THR A 317 -6.65 23.43 -5.11
CA THR A 317 -7.40 23.61 -6.36
C THR A 317 -6.42 23.94 -7.48
N PRO A 318 -6.65 23.47 -8.72
CA PRO A 318 -5.85 23.94 -9.86
C PRO A 318 -6.10 25.43 -10.11
N SER A 319 -5.11 26.09 -10.72
CA SER A 319 -5.22 27.47 -11.19
C SER A 319 -6.23 27.58 -12.36
N GLN A 320 -6.49 28.81 -12.79
CA GLN A 320 -7.47 29.11 -13.84
C GLN A 320 -7.13 28.46 -15.20
N ASP A 321 -5.86 28.16 -15.43
CA ASP A 321 -5.34 27.47 -16.61
C ASP A 321 -5.52 25.94 -16.57
N GLY A 322 -6.07 25.40 -15.48
CA GLY A 322 -6.29 23.96 -15.30
C GLY A 322 -5.06 23.20 -14.83
N LEU A 323 -4.00 23.89 -14.43
CA LEU A 323 -2.77 23.30 -13.91
C LEU A 323 -2.65 23.57 -12.42
N LEU A 324 -2.12 22.61 -11.67
CA LEU A 324 -1.59 22.84 -10.34
C LEU A 324 -0.10 23.19 -10.45
N HIS A 325 0.26 24.41 -10.06
CA HIS A 325 1.65 24.84 -10.03
C HIS A 325 2.25 24.61 -8.65
N LEU A 326 3.26 23.74 -8.58
CA LEU A 326 4.09 23.57 -7.39
C LEU A 326 5.47 24.14 -7.70
N SER A 327 6.03 24.94 -6.81
CA SER A 327 7.39 25.47 -6.92
C SER A 327 8.20 25.03 -5.71
N CYS A 328 9.44 24.61 -5.93
CA CYS A 328 10.39 24.26 -4.89
C CYS A 328 11.64 25.10 -5.11
N SER A 329 12.00 25.94 -4.14
CA SER A 329 13.16 26.82 -4.23
C SER A 329 14.10 26.61 -3.05
N SER A 330 15.39 26.60 -3.36
CA SER A 330 16.47 26.40 -2.41
C SER A 330 16.65 27.65 -1.56
N VAL A 331 16.75 27.49 -0.25
CA VAL A 331 17.10 28.58 0.67
C VAL A 331 18.61 28.54 0.92
N LYS A 332 19.18 29.68 1.34
CA LYS A 332 20.62 29.82 1.60
C LYS A 332 21.13 28.68 2.49
N GLY A 333 22.09 27.90 1.97
CA GLY A 333 22.73 26.80 2.70
C GLY A 333 22.19 25.41 2.37
N GLY A 334 21.10 25.29 1.59
CA GLY A 334 20.51 24.01 1.21
C GLY A 334 20.15 23.92 -0.27
N THR A 335 19.74 22.71 -0.67
CA THR A 335 19.21 22.41 -2.01
C THR A 335 17.79 21.89 -1.84
N ALA A 336 16.79 22.54 -2.44
CA ALA A 336 15.41 22.05 -2.36
C ALA A 336 15.30 20.63 -2.90
N MET A 337 14.41 19.82 -2.30
CA MET A 337 14.24 18.42 -2.68
C MET A 337 12.80 17.96 -2.53
N LEU A 338 12.38 17.00 -3.35
CA LEU A 338 11.09 16.33 -3.24
C LEU A 338 11.25 14.90 -3.72
N SER A 339 10.71 13.92 -2.99
CA SER A 339 10.78 12.50 -3.34
C SER A 339 9.57 12.05 -4.16
N ALA A 340 8.37 12.48 -3.77
CA ALA A 340 7.16 12.15 -4.52
C ALA A 340 6.03 13.15 -4.26
N ILE A 341 5.04 13.12 -5.17
CA ILE A 341 3.80 13.90 -5.09
C ILE A 341 2.63 12.92 -5.20
N GLU A 342 1.70 12.96 -4.26
CA GLU A 342 0.41 12.27 -4.35
C GLU A 342 -0.72 13.31 -4.25
N ILE A 343 -1.64 13.30 -5.22
CA ILE A 343 -2.79 14.19 -5.30
C ILE A 343 -4.03 13.32 -5.39
N LEU A 344 -4.92 13.52 -4.42
CA LEU A 344 -6.12 12.74 -4.24
C LEU A 344 -7.33 13.67 -4.32
N PRO A 345 -8.44 13.29 -4.96
CA PRO A 345 -9.66 14.08 -4.84
C PRO A 345 -10.04 14.32 -3.37
N GLY A 346 -10.21 15.58 -3.02
CA GLY A 346 -10.32 16.05 -1.65
C GLY A 346 -11.78 16.15 -1.20
N THR A 347 -11.99 16.07 0.11
CA THR A 347 -13.23 16.51 0.74
C THR A 347 -13.00 17.91 1.30
N PRO A 348 -13.88 18.89 1.06
CA PRO A 348 -13.67 20.25 1.56
C PRO A 348 -13.38 20.30 3.06
N GLY A 349 -12.25 20.91 3.43
CA GLY A 349 -11.80 21.08 4.81
C GLY A 349 -11.37 19.81 5.54
N ARG A 350 -11.30 18.64 4.88
CA ARG A 350 -11.00 17.36 5.54
C ARG A 350 -10.15 16.45 4.66
N ILE A 351 -9.19 15.77 5.28
CA ILE A 351 -8.46 14.66 4.63
C ILE A 351 -9.35 13.43 4.54
N ARG A 352 -8.99 12.47 3.69
CA ARG A 352 -9.57 11.14 3.74
C ARG A 352 -9.17 10.43 5.05
N PRO A 353 -10.02 9.51 5.57
CA PRO A 353 -9.63 8.71 6.72
C PRO A 353 -8.33 7.94 6.46
N VAL A 354 -7.40 7.99 7.41
CA VAL A 354 -6.19 7.17 7.37
C VAL A 354 -6.48 5.85 8.05
N ARG A 355 -6.29 4.74 7.34
CA ARG A 355 -6.56 3.38 7.82
C ARG A 355 -5.34 2.52 7.61
N LEU A 356 -4.71 2.12 8.72
CA LEU A 356 -3.50 1.33 8.75
C LEU A 356 -3.81 -0.02 9.39
N LEU A 357 -3.46 -1.10 8.71
CA LEU A 357 -3.53 -2.45 9.25
C LEU A 357 -2.10 -2.97 9.38
N ALA A 358 -1.78 -3.64 10.49
CA ALA A 358 -0.45 -4.20 10.75
C ALA A 358 -0.16 -5.42 9.84
N ARG A 359 -0.05 -5.20 8.53
CA ARG A 359 0.23 -6.16 7.45
C ARG A 359 1.15 -5.55 6.40
N ASP A 360 1.65 -6.38 5.50
CA ASP A 360 2.44 -6.00 4.32
C ASP A 360 1.58 -5.78 3.05
N THR A 361 0.29 -6.09 3.14
CA THR A 361 -0.64 -6.11 2.01
C THR A 361 -1.95 -5.41 2.39
N PRO A 362 -2.63 -4.78 1.41
CA PRO A 362 -3.85 -4.04 1.68
C PRO A 362 -4.98 -5.00 2.03
N TYR A 363 -5.95 -4.50 2.79
CA TYR A 363 -7.05 -5.32 3.26
C TYR A 363 -8.39 -4.60 3.10
N TYR A 364 -9.43 -5.35 2.72
CA TYR A 364 -10.80 -4.87 2.79
C TYR A 364 -11.51 -5.56 3.93
N SER A 365 -11.94 -4.78 4.93
CA SER A 365 -12.75 -5.30 6.02
C SER A 365 -14.16 -5.64 5.55
N ASN A 366 -14.90 -6.41 6.34
CA ASN A 366 -16.25 -6.86 5.98
C ASN A 366 -17.27 -5.72 5.84
N ASP A 367 -17.01 -4.57 6.45
CA ASP A 367 -17.72 -3.31 6.26
C ASP A 367 -17.27 -2.53 5.00
N SER A 368 -16.40 -3.14 4.19
CA SER A 368 -15.82 -2.61 2.94
C SER A 368 -14.91 -1.39 3.10
N HIS A 369 -14.46 -1.08 4.30
CA HIS A 369 -13.35 -0.15 4.44
C HIS A 369 -12.07 -0.75 3.86
N TRP A 370 -11.37 0.06 3.06
CA TRP A 370 -10.02 -0.25 2.60
C TRP A 370 -9.01 0.17 3.66
N TRP A 371 -8.06 -0.72 3.95
CA TRP A 371 -6.97 -0.53 4.89
C TRP A 371 -5.64 -0.62 4.15
N SER A 372 -4.82 0.40 4.34
CA SER A 372 -3.45 0.41 3.87
C SER A 372 -2.62 -0.62 4.63
N PRO A 373 -1.62 -1.23 3.98
CA PRO A 373 -0.52 -1.89 4.68
C PRO A 373 0.11 -0.96 5.73
N ASP A 374 0.80 -1.59 6.67
CA ASP A 374 1.41 -0.96 7.83
C ASP A 374 2.47 0.06 7.38
N THR A 375 2.28 1.33 7.71
CA THR A 375 3.20 2.40 7.32
C THR A 375 3.23 3.46 8.42
N TYR A 376 4.16 4.41 8.32
CA TYR A 376 4.43 5.43 9.33
C TYR A 376 4.98 4.92 10.68
N PHE A 377 5.24 3.62 10.79
CA PHE A 377 5.71 3.01 12.04
C PHE A 377 7.24 3.07 12.22
N GLN A 378 7.69 3.03 13.47
CA GLN A 378 9.08 2.81 13.83
C GLN A 378 9.18 1.89 15.04
N GLY A 379 10.04 0.88 14.96
CA GLY A 379 10.15 -0.16 15.98
C GLY A 379 9.07 -1.24 15.89
N GLY A 380 9.07 -2.14 16.87
CA GLY A 380 8.17 -3.29 16.90
C GLY A 380 8.41 -4.30 15.77
N GLN A 381 7.65 -5.38 15.78
CA GLN A 381 7.68 -6.46 14.80
C GLN A 381 6.26 -6.83 14.40
N LEU A 382 6.09 -7.30 13.16
CA LEU A 382 4.83 -7.94 12.76
C LEU A 382 4.78 -9.36 13.32
N ALA A 383 3.62 -9.74 13.85
CA ALA A 383 3.29 -11.09 14.26
C ALA A 383 2.02 -11.53 13.53
N PHE A 384 1.92 -12.85 13.30
CA PHE A 384 0.80 -13.49 12.62
C PHE A 384 0.27 -14.64 13.48
N SER A 385 -1.03 -14.86 13.43
CA SER A 385 -1.73 -15.96 14.10
C SER A 385 -2.64 -16.68 13.12
N GLU A 386 -2.53 -18.01 13.07
CA GLU A 386 -3.41 -18.89 12.29
C GLU A 386 -4.75 -19.16 12.98
N GLU A 387 -4.85 -18.92 14.29
CA GLU A 387 -6.10 -19.10 15.03
C GLU A 387 -7.10 -18.01 14.62
N PRO A 388 -8.33 -18.33 14.22
CA PRO A 388 -9.31 -17.28 13.91
C PRO A 388 -9.68 -16.48 15.17
N ALA A 389 -9.77 -15.15 15.05
CA ALA A 389 -10.28 -14.31 16.12
C ALA A 389 -11.74 -14.63 16.45
N THR A 390 -12.07 -14.67 17.74
CA THR A 390 -13.44 -14.91 18.21
C THR A 390 -14.16 -13.60 18.55
N GLY A 391 -15.50 -13.60 18.50
CA GLY A 391 -16.30 -12.42 18.87
C GLY A 391 -16.28 -11.29 17.85
N THR A 392 -15.89 -11.57 16.61
CA THR A 392 -15.92 -10.66 15.46
C THR A 392 -16.53 -11.36 14.25
N ASP A 393 -17.17 -10.59 13.37
CA ASP A 393 -17.62 -11.07 12.07
C ASP A 393 -16.51 -11.04 11.01
N ASP A 394 -15.37 -10.42 11.31
CA ASP A 394 -14.18 -10.34 10.46
C ASP A 394 -12.90 -10.87 11.17
N PRO A 395 -12.73 -12.19 11.31
CA PRO A 395 -11.57 -12.77 12.00
C PRO A 395 -10.22 -12.48 11.30
N GLU A 396 -10.23 -12.46 9.97
CA GLU A 396 -9.05 -12.24 9.13
C GLU A 396 -8.42 -10.85 9.34
N PHE A 397 -9.24 -9.86 9.72
CA PHE A 397 -8.76 -8.51 10.06
C PHE A 397 -7.80 -8.53 11.26
N TYR A 398 -7.95 -9.51 12.16
CA TYR A 398 -7.19 -9.60 13.40
C TYR A 398 -6.09 -10.67 13.37
N GLU A 399 -5.79 -11.27 12.21
CA GLU A 399 -4.74 -12.30 12.06
C GLU A 399 -3.34 -11.78 12.32
N THR A 400 -3.13 -10.47 12.17
CA THR A 400 -1.82 -9.85 12.29
C THR A 400 -1.83 -8.71 13.29
N GLU A 401 -0.69 -8.51 13.93
CA GLU A 401 -0.49 -7.42 14.87
C GLU A 401 0.96 -6.90 14.81
N ARG A 402 1.15 -5.61 15.07
CA ARG A 402 2.45 -5.06 15.41
C ARG A 402 2.62 -5.12 16.91
N TRP A 403 3.68 -5.77 17.37
CA TRP A 403 3.98 -5.89 18.79
C TRP A 403 5.43 -5.46 19.10
N GLY A 404 5.68 -4.96 20.30
CA GLY A 404 6.99 -4.48 20.74
C GLY A 404 6.93 -3.17 21.53
N HIS A 405 8.02 -2.41 21.48
CA HIS A 405 8.03 -0.97 21.73
C HIS A 405 8.11 -0.28 20.38
N PHE A 406 7.08 0.48 20.01
CA PHE A 406 6.97 1.09 18.70
C PHE A 406 6.14 2.38 18.72
N SER A 407 6.23 3.12 17.63
CA SER A 407 5.45 4.34 17.41
C SER A 407 4.92 4.39 15.98
N TYR A 408 3.91 5.25 15.77
CA TYR A 408 3.44 5.70 14.46
C TYR A 408 3.51 7.22 14.40
N SER A 409 3.96 7.75 13.25
CA SER A 409 4.00 9.18 12.98
C SER A 409 3.07 9.50 11.81
N ILE A 410 1.77 9.58 12.08
CA ILE A 410 0.73 9.63 11.04
C ILE A 410 0.56 11.08 10.55
N PRO A 411 0.82 11.37 9.27
CA PRO A 411 0.68 12.70 8.70
C PRO A 411 -0.80 13.06 8.49
N VAL A 412 -1.20 14.26 8.91
CA VAL A 412 -2.57 14.77 8.76
C VAL A 412 -2.56 16.28 8.50
N ALA A 413 -3.64 16.81 7.93
CA ALA A 413 -3.84 18.26 7.82
C ALA A 413 -4.23 18.86 9.19
N PRO A 414 -4.21 20.20 9.35
CA PRO A 414 -4.79 20.84 10.54
C PRO A 414 -6.27 20.46 10.72
N GLY A 415 -6.64 20.06 11.93
CA GLY A 415 -8.01 19.65 12.22
C GLY A 415 -8.12 18.87 13.53
N LYS A 416 -9.34 18.46 13.86
CA LYS A 416 -9.62 17.54 14.95
C LYS A 416 -9.88 16.15 14.41
N TYR A 417 -9.38 15.15 15.12
CA TYR A 417 -9.42 13.78 14.70
C TYR A 417 -9.95 12.86 15.79
N THR A 418 -10.56 11.78 15.33
CA THR A 418 -10.84 10.59 16.12
C THR A 418 -9.81 9.53 15.75
N VAL A 419 -9.07 9.03 16.75
CA VAL A 419 -8.17 7.88 16.62
C VAL A 419 -8.90 6.65 17.15
N ILE A 420 -8.95 5.59 16.34
CA ILE A 420 -9.53 4.29 16.70
C ILE A 420 -8.40 3.26 16.65
N LEU A 421 -8.19 2.59 17.76
CA LEU A 421 -7.15 1.57 17.94
C LEU A 421 -7.82 0.21 18.09
N HIS A 422 -7.41 -0.73 17.24
CA HIS A 422 -7.86 -2.12 17.27
C HIS A 422 -6.77 -2.99 17.88
N PHE A 423 -7.13 -3.81 18.85
CA PHE A 423 -6.24 -4.71 19.55
C PHE A 423 -6.82 -6.13 19.60
N ILE A 424 -5.96 -7.11 19.79
CA ILE A 424 -6.33 -8.47 20.17
C ILE A 424 -5.20 -9.05 21.02
N GLU A 425 -5.51 -9.85 22.04
CA GLU A 425 -4.46 -10.58 22.76
C GLU A 425 -4.31 -11.98 22.16
N ARG A 426 -3.16 -12.21 21.51
CA ARG A 426 -2.85 -13.48 20.82
C ARG A 426 -1.83 -14.35 21.55
N HIS A 427 -1.02 -13.77 22.44
CA HIS A 427 0.14 -14.48 23.00
C HIS A 427 -0.13 -15.06 24.39
N PHE A 428 -1.08 -14.50 25.12
CA PHE A 428 -1.45 -14.96 26.45
C PHE A 428 -2.85 -15.58 26.43
N HIS A 429 -2.92 -16.91 26.54
CA HIS A 429 -4.19 -17.63 26.63
C HIS A 429 -4.54 -17.92 28.09
N ALA A 430 -5.79 -17.64 28.49
CA ALA A 430 -6.28 -18.00 29.82
C ALA A 430 -6.33 -19.53 30.05
N ALA A 431 -6.35 -20.34 28.97
CA ALA A 431 -6.48 -21.80 29.03
C ALA A 431 -5.17 -22.56 29.32
N ASP A 432 -4.00 -21.93 29.15
CA ASP A 432 -2.70 -22.57 29.41
C ASP A 432 -2.47 -22.91 30.90
N HIS A 433 -3.33 -22.38 31.78
CA HIS A 433 -3.27 -22.62 33.23
C HIS A 433 -4.16 -23.77 33.72
N ALA A 434 -4.97 -24.40 32.86
CA ALA A 434 -5.92 -25.43 33.30
C ALA A 434 -5.43 -26.89 33.16
N GLY A 435 -4.25 -27.15 32.59
CA GLY A 435 -3.88 -28.55 32.35
C GLY A 435 -2.47 -28.96 31.92
N SER A 436 -1.45 -28.10 31.91
CA SER A 436 -0.10 -28.54 31.50
C SER A 436 0.89 -28.63 32.68
N SER A 437 1.14 -29.88 33.11
CA SER A 437 2.30 -30.26 33.90
C SER A 437 3.55 -30.26 33.00
N ARG A 438 4.07 -29.07 32.68
CA ARG A 438 5.46 -28.91 32.29
C ARG A 438 6.04 -27.75 33.07
N SER A 439 7.05 -28.08 33.87
CA SER A 439 7.87 -27.17 34.65
C SER A 439 8.55 -26.13 33.76
N ALA A 440 7.84 -25.03 33.50
CA ALA A 440 8.40 -23.75 33.13
C ALA A 440 8.62 -22.94 34.43
N PRO A 441 9.82 -22.38 34.66
CA PRO A 441 10.05 -21.48 35.79
C PRO A 441 9.38 -20.14 35.48
N ASP A 442 8.10 -20.04 35.83
CA ASP A 442 7.38 -18.84 36.28
C ASP A 442 5.86 -19.07 36.11
N ALA A 443 5.32 -19.87 37.02
CA ALA A 443 3.87 -20.03 37.20
C ALA A 443 3.31 -18.78 37.93
N GLY A 444 3.10 -17.71 37.16
CA GLY A 444 2.37 -16.51 37.56
C GLY A 444 2.02 -15.71 36.30
N ALA A 445 0.75 -15.69 35.93
CA ALA A 445 0.27 -15.10 34.68
C ALA A 445 0.81 -13.69 34.45
N SER A 446 1.72 -13.54 33.50
CA SER A 446 2.40 -12.29 33.23
C SER A 446 1.78 -11.65 31.99
N SER A 447 0.57 -11.12 32.13
CA SER A 447 -0.13 -10.43 31.04
C SER A 447 0.60 -9.16 30.61
N ARG A 448 0.52 -8.80 29.32
CA ARG A 448 1.07 -7.52 28.85
C ARG A 448 0.26 -6.34 29.40
N VAL A 449 0.99 -5.31 29.80
CA VAL A 449 0.47 -4.03 30.24
C VAL A 449 1.24 -2.93 29.50
N PHE A 450 0.53 -2.06 28.80
CA PHE A 450 1.16 -0.98 28.06
C PHE A 450 0.27 0.27 28.02
N SER A 451 0.89 1.42 27.88
CA SER A 451 0.19 2.69 27.69
C SER A 451 0.35 3.17 26.25
N VAL A 452 -0.63 3.95 25.78
CA VAL A 452 -0.56 4.63 24.47
C VAL A 452 -0.58 6.12 24.69
N PHE A 453 0.40 6.82 24.11
CA PHE A 453 0.49 8.26 24.09
C PHE A 453 0.17 8.78 22.68
N CYS A 454 -0.40 9.97 22.60
CA CYS A 454 -0.56 10.71 21.36
C CYS A 454 -0.02 12.13 21.55
N ASN A 455 0.98 12.52 20.77
CA ASN A 455 1.65 13.83 20.88
C ASN A 455 2.10 14.11 22.33
N GLY A 456 2.70 13.11 22.99
CA GLY A 456 3.14 13.17 24.38
C GLY A 456 2.02 13.10 25.44
N ARG A 457 0.74 13.13 25.06
CA ARG A 457 -0.39 13.00 25.98
C ARG A 457 -0.82 11.55 26.13
N LEU A 458 -0.96 11.06 27.36
CA LEU A 458 -1.52 9.73 27.64
C LEU A 458 -2.96 9.64 27.12
N VAL A 459 -3.23 8.73 26.18
CA VAL A 459 -4.56 8.51 25.58
C VAL A 459 -5.15 7.14 25.93
N VAL A 460 -4.32 6.15 26.23
CA VAL A 460 -4.72 4.87 26.81
C VAL A 460 -3.77 4.56 27.96
N ARG A 461 -4.30 4.32 29.15
CA ARG A 461 -3.51 4.05 30.36
C ARG A 461 -3.50 2.56 30.68
N ASP A 462 -2.31 2.02 30.94
CA ASP A 462 -2.05 0.71 31.54
C ASP A 462 -2.97 -0.40 31.01
N LEU A 463 -3.08 -0.48 29.68
CA LEU A 463 -3.97 -1.40 29.00
C LEU A 463 -3.50 -2.84 29.18
N ASN A 464 -4.35 -3.65 29.81
CA ASN A 464 -4.26 -5.10 29.85
C ASN A 464 -5.43 -5.70 29.06
N ILE A 465 -5.19 -6.15 27.83
CA ILE A 465 -6.24 -6.66 26.94
C ILE A 465 -6.83 -7.96 27.50
N LEU A 466 -5.98 -8.86 27.98
CA LEU A 466 -6.37 -10.16 28.55
C LEU A 466 -7.34 -9.99 29.72
N GLU A 467 -7.05 -9.09 30.65
CA GLU A 467 -7.94 -8.80 31.78
C GLU A 467 -9.21 -8.05 31.36
N THR A 468 -9.14 -7.22 30.32
CA THR A 468 -10.29 -6.42 29.88
C THR A 468 -11.36 -7.27 29.18
N ILE A 469 -10.96 -8.17 28.28
CA ILE A 469 -11.91 -8.92 27.42
C ILE A 469 -11.57 -10.41 27.20
N GLY A 470 -10.45 -10.88 27.74
CA GLY A 470 -9.94 -12.23 27.48
C GLY A 470 -9.03 -12.32 26.25
N GLY A 471 -8.45 -13.51 26.05
CA GLY A 471 -7.61 -13.82 24.90
C GLY A 471 -8.42 -14.09 23.63
N ASN A 472 -7.79 -13.91 22.48
CA ASN A 472 -8.32 -14.18 21.14
C ASN A 472 -9.68 -13.49 20.85
N ARG A 473 -9.90 -12.30 21.41
CA ARG A 473 -11.07 -11.44 21.18
C ARG A 473 -10.62 -10.01 20.87
N PRO A 474 -11.24 -9.33 19.89
CA PRO A 474 -10.93 -7.94 19.60
C PRO A 474 -11.34 -6.94 20.68
N LEU A 475 -10.46 -5.97 20.94
CA LEU A 475 -10.72 -4.79 21.75
C LEU A 475 -10.55 -3.54 20.90
N VAL A 476 -11.55 -2.66 20.92
CA VAL A 476 -11.50 -1.36 20.24
C VAL A 476 -11.43 -0.23 21.26
N ARG A 477 -10.56 0.75 21.03
CA ARG A 477 -10.47 2.00 21.80
C ARG A 477 -10.64 3.18 20.86
N LYS A 478 -11.59 4.06 21.18
CA LYS A 478 -11.89 5.28 20.43
C LYS A 478 -11.49 6.50 21.24
N ILE A 479 -10.66 7.36 20.66
CA ILE A 479 -10.14 8.59 21.28
C ILE A 479 -10.51 9.77 20.38
N THR A 480 -11.26 10.73 20.90
CA THR A 480 -11.77 11.88 20.13
C THR A 480 -11.06 13.17 20.49
N GLY A 481 -11.08 14.14 19.57
CA GLY A 481 -10.57 15.49 19.81
C GLY A 481 -9.04 15.53 19.86
N ILE A 482 -8.40 14.64 19.10
CA ILE A 482 -6.96 14.66 18.91
C ILE A 482 -6.63 15.72 17.85
N GLU A 483 -5.67 16.57 18.14
CA GLU A 483 -5.14 17.55 17.18
C GLU A 483 -3.70 17.17 16.83
N PRO A 484 -3.26 17.41 15.58
CA PRO A 484 -1.88 17.22 15.22
C PRO A 484 -0.94 18.15 15.97
N ASN A 485 0.32 17.72 16.06
CA ASN A 485 1.39 18.60 16.52
C ASN A 485 1.64 19.72 15.49
N SER A 486 2.56 20.64 15.79
CA SER A 486 2.93 21.74 14.88
C SER A 486 3.52 21.29 13.55
N GLN A 487 3.93 20.03 13.43
CA GLN A 487 4.44 19.42 12.20
C GLN A 487 3.31 18.74 11.39
N GLY A 488 2.05 18.80 11.82
CA GLY A 488 0.94 18.16 11.11
C GLY A 488 0.93 16.64 11.29
N LYS A 489 1.29 16.13 12.48
CA LYS A 489 1.37 14.69 12.76
C LYS A 489 0.62 14.29 14.01
N LEU A 490 0.04 13.09 13.97
CA LEU A 490 -0.37 12.35 15.15
C LEU A 490 0.75 11.37 15.51
N LEU A 491 1.51 11.68 16.56
CA LEU A 491 2.58 10.82 17.06
C LEU A 491 2.00 9.86 18.09
N LEU A 492 1.70 8.62 17.67
CA LEU A 492 1.21 7.56 18.56
C LEU A 492 2.39 6.73 19.07
N GLU A 493 2.54 6.61 20.38
CA GLU A 493 3.60 5.81 21.00
C GLU A 493 3.00 4.70 21.86
N PHE A 494 3.39 3.46 21.60
CA PHE A 494 2.93 2.27 22.29
C PHE A 494 4.04 1.80 23.24
N VAL A 495 3.87 2.16 24.51
CA VAL A 495 4.93 2.08 25.52
C VAL A 495 4.67 0.90 26.47
N PRO A 496 5.48 -0.17 26.39
CA PRO A 496 5.34 -1.31 27.29
C PRO A 496 5.69 -0.95 28.73
N THR A 497 4.87 -1.40 29.68
CA THR A 497 5.14 -1.33 31.12
C THR A 497 5.50 -2.71 31.67
N SER A 498 4.80 -3.74 31.19
CA SER A 498 5.07 -5.16 31.43
C SER A 498 4.83 -5.90 30.13
N TYR A 499 5.82 -6.65 29.62
CA TYR A 499 5.81 -7.24 28.26
C TYR A 499 5.53 -6.20 27.16
N TYR A 500 5.60 -6.65 25.91
CA TYR A 500 5.49 -5.78 24.75
C TYR A 500 4.07 -5.32 24.47
N ALA A 501 3.93 -4.06 24.01
CA ALA A 501 2.66 -3.53 23.52
C ALA A 501 2.23 -4.24 22.22
N THR A 502 0.97 -4.10 21.83
CA THR A 502 0.45 -4.61 20.57
C THR A 502 -0.56 -3.65 19.94
N VAL A 503 -0.74 -3.70 18.62
CA VAL A 503 -1.86 -3.11 17.87
C VAL A 503 -2.12 -3.90 16.58
N THR A 504 -3.39 -4.16 16.27
CA THR A 504 -3.81 -4.76 14.99
C THR A 504 -3.96 -3.69 13.93
N ALA A 505 -4.68 -2.62 14.24
CA ALA A 505 -4.99 -1.56 13.27
C ALA A 505 -5.11 -0.20 13.95
N VAL A 506 -4.82 0.84 13.18
CA VAL A 506 -4.96 2.25 13.57
C VAL A 506 -5.81 2.95 12.51
N GLU A 507 -6.89 3.58 12.93
CA GLU A 507 -7.74 4.41 12.07
C GLU A 507 -7.78 5.84 12.60
N VAL A 508 -7.64 6.82 11.70
CA VAL A 508 -7.69 8.25 11.99
C VAL A 508 -8.75 8.89 11.11
N ILE A 509 -9.81 9.40 11.74
CA ILE A 509 -10.98 9.96 11.06
C ILE A 509 -11.08 11.46 11.38
N PRO A 510 -11.19 12.36 10.38
CA PRO A 510 -11.46 13.78 10.63
C PRO A 510 -12.83 13.99 11.28
N GLN A 511 -12.92 14.92 12.24
CA GLN A 511 -14.15 15.25 12.98
C GLN A 511 -14.99 16.31 12.28
#